data_AF-A0A836TQF2-F1
#
_entry.id   AF-A0A836TQF2-F1
#
_cell.length_a   1.000
_cell.length_b   1.000
_cell.length_c   1.000
_cell.angle_alpha   90.00
_cell.angle_beta   90.00
_cell.angle_gamma   90.00
#
_symmetry.space_group_name_H-M   'P 1'
#
loop_
_entity.id
_entity.type
_entity.pdbx_description
1 polymer ?
#
loop_
_entity_poly.entity_id
_entity_poly.type
_entity_poly.pdbx_seq_one_letter_code
_entity_poly.pdbx_strand_id
1 'polypeptide(L)'
;NLEELNLAANKFGDEGVRIIAGASKLKNLKVLNLSQNMIGDDGAKAIGTSAQLSGLTHLYMGRNAFGPEGAKAIHETKILTQLKTLVLQEGVETTPDLVNYSRPELLRPEDPELSIPGE
;
A
#
# COMPACT_ATOMS: atom_id res chain seq x y z
N ASN A 1 7.53 17.20 10.21
CA ASN A 1 7.71 15.80 9.79
C ASN A 1 6.45 15.38 9.07
N LEU A 2 6.56 15.01 7.79
CA LEU A 2 5.42 14.49 7.04
C LEU A 2 5.30 12.99 7.35
N GLU A 3 4.17 12.57 7.87
CA GLU A 3 3.90 11.18 8.26
C GLU A 3 2.81 10.55 7.39
N GLU A 4 1.96 11.35 6.78
CA GLU A 4 0.89 10.89 5.91
C GLU A 4 0.88 11.68 4.61
N LEU A 5 0.74 10.96 3.50
CA LEU A 5 0.73 11.55 2.16
C LEU A 5 -0.33 10.85 1.32
N ASN A 6 -1.38 11.60 0.98
CA ASN A 6 -2.41 11.15 0.07
C ASN A 6 -2.18 11.75 -1.32
N LEU A 7 -1.97 10.87 -2.29
CA LEU A 7 -1.68 11.16 -3.68
C LEU A 7 -2.62 10.41 -4.62
N ALA A 8 -3.77 9.96 -4.12
CA ALA A 8 -4.74 9.24 -4.94
C ALA A 8 -5.26 10.09 -6.12
N ALA A 9 -5.59 9.44 -7.23
CA ALA A 9 -6.23 10.03 -8.40
C ALA A 9 -5.43 11.16 -9.11
N ASN A 10 -4.11 11.05 -9.17
CA ASN A 10 -3.22 12.07 -9.78
C ASN A 10 -2.52 11.64 -11.08
N LYS A 11 -2.82 10.43 -11.60
CA LYS A 11 -2.29 9.95 -12.89
C LYS A 11 -0.75 9.94 -12.98
N PHE A 12 -0.05 9.67 -11.88
CA PHE A 12 1.42 9.68 -11.86
C PHE A 12 2.10 8.71 -12.84
N GLY A 13 1.47 7.56 -13.11
CA GLY A 13 2.11 6.46 -13.84
C GLY A 13 3.39 5.96 -13.16
N ASP A 14 4.14 5.12 -13.88
CA ASP A 14 5.38 4.54 -13.35
C ASP A 14 6.47 5.58 -13.12
N GLU A 15 6.60 6.55 -14.02
CA GLU A 15 7.62 7.59 -13.94
C GLU A 15 7.43 8.49 -12.70
N GLY A 16 6.20 8.96 -12.48
CA GLY A 16 5.88 9.78 -11.31
C GLY A 16 6.10 9.03 -10.01
N VAL A 17 5.71 7.75 -9.94
CA VAL A 17 5.89 6.94 -8.73
C VAL A 17 7.37 6.63 -8.43
N ARG A 18 8.22 6.49 -9.46
CA ARG A 18 9.67 6.32 -9.27
C ARG A 18 10.30 7.53 -8.56
N ILE A 19 9.83 8.74 -8.86
CA ILE A 19 10.29 9.96 -8.16
C ILE A 19 9.88 9.92 -6.69
N ILE A 20 8.64 9.52 -6.40
CA ILE A 20 8.13 9.36 -5.04
C ILE A 20 8.94 8.30 -4.28
N ALA A 21 9.19 7.15 -4.90
CA ALA A 21 10.00 6.07 -4.34
C ALA A 21 11.45 6.50 -4.05
N GLY A 22 12.01 7.46 -4.79
CA GLY A 22 13.35 8.00 -4.56
C GLY A 22 13.43 9.16 -3.56
N ALA A 23 12.29 9.71 -3.11
CA ALA A 23 12.27 10.94 -2.35
C ALA A 23 12.71 10.76 -0.89
N SER A 24 13.95 11.14 -0.57
CA SER A 24 14.51 11.04 0.80
C SER A 24 13.74 11.81 1.88
N LYS A 25 12.95 12.81 1.47
CA LYS A 25 12.05 13.56 2.36
C LYS A 25 10.89 12.71 2.91
N LEU A 26 10.60 11.56 2.29
CA LEU A 26 9.54 10.65 2.69
C LEU A 26 10.01 9.53 3.64
N LYS A 27 11.28 9.55 4.10
CA LYS A 27 11.85 8.52 5.00
C LYS A 27 11.07 8.28 6.30
N ASN A 28 10.32 9.28 6.76
CA ASN A 28 9.53 9.21 7.99
C ASN A 28 8.04 8.92 7.73
N LEU A 29 7.66 8.77 6.46
CA LEU A 29 6.27 8.54 6.06
C LEU A 29 5.77 7.21 6.62
N LYS A 30 4.56 7.22 7.15
CA LYS A 30 3.85 6.07 7.74
C LYS A 30 2.68 5.65 6.87
N VAL A 31 2.00 6.61 6.24
CA VAL A 31 0.83 6.36 5.39
C VAL A 31 1.07 6.93 4.01
N LEU A 32 0.93 6.09 2.99
CA LEU A 32 1.02 6.49 1.59
C LEU A 32 -0.19 5.95 0.81
N ASN A 33 -0.96 6.85 0.19
CA ASN A 33 -2.03 6.49 -0.72
C ASN A 33 -1.67 6.89 -2.16
N LEU A 34 -1.48 5.88 -3.01
CA LEU A 34 -1.18 5.97 -4.44
C LEU A 34 -2.29 5.35 -5.30
N SER A 35 -3.50 5.18 -4.75
CA SER A 35 -4.61 4.58 -5.48
C SER A 35 -5.00 5.42 -6.70
N GLN A 36 -5.50 4.79 -7.78
CA GLN A 36 -5.96 5.49 -8.99
C GLN A 36 -4.88 6.35 -9.68
N ASN A 37 -3.66 5.84 -9.82
CA ASN A 37 -2.55 6.59 -10.44
C ASN A 37 -2.02 5.99 -11.75
N MET A 38 -2.68 4.97 -12.29
CA MET A 38 -2.26 4.27 -13.52
C MET A 38 -0.84 3.68 -13.40
N ILE A 39 -0.45 3.27 -12.18
CA ILE A 39 0.86 2.66 -11.90
C ILE A 39 0.86 1.23 -12.45
N GLY A 40 1.84 0.90 -13.29
CA GLY A 40 2.10 -0.44 -13.81
C GLY A 40 3.08 -1.24 -12.96
N ASP A 41 3.49 -2.42 -13.45
CA ASP A 41 4.37 -3.34 -12.71
C ASP A 41 5.70 -2.70 -12.32
N ASP A 42 6.23 -1.83 -13.18
CA ASP A 42 7.50 -1.16 -12.99
C ASP A 42 7.46 -0.13 -11.86
N GLY A 43 6.37 0.64 -11.76
CA GLY A 43 6.17 1.54 -10.64
C GLY A 43 5.89 0.79 -9.34
N ALA A 44 5.13 -0.31 -9.38
CA ALA A 44 4.91 -1.16 -8.23
C ALA A 44 6.23 -1.77 -7.69
N LYS A 45 7.11 -2.24 -8.58
CA LYS A 45 8.48 -2.67 -8.23
C LYS A 45 9.31 -1.54 -7.62
N ALA A 46 9.20 -0.32 -8.15
CA ALA A 46 9.90 0.84 -7.60
C ALA A 46 9.47 1.14 -6.15
N ILE A 47 8.17 1.04 -5.85
CA ILE A 47 7.65 1.17 -4.48
C ILE A 47 8.16 0.01 -3.60
N GLY A 48 8.03 -1.24 -4.06
CA GLY A 48 8.48 -2.41 -3.33
C GLY A 48 9.98 -2.42 -3.03
N THR A 49 10.80 -1.72 -3.82
CA THR A 49 12.25 -1.65 -3.64
C THR A 49 12.74 -0.36 -2.96
N SER A 50 11.83 0.54 -2.55
CA SER A 50 12.20 1.84 -2.00
C SER A 50 12.63 1.78 -0.53
N ALA A 51 13.93 1.97 -0.28
CA ALA A 51 14.45 2.16 1.08
C ALA A 51 13.90 3.43 1.76
N GLN A 52 13.51 4.45 0.98
CA GLN A 52 12.92 5.68 1.51
C GLN A 52 11.51 5.46 2.04
N LEU A 53 10.84 4.38 1.66
CA LEU A 53 9.50 4.03 2.12
C LEU A 53 9.51 2.88 3.15
N SER A 54 10.70 2.44 3.60
CA SER A 54 10.85 1.35 4.59
C SER A 54 10.12 1.59 5.92
N GLY A 55 9.83 2.86 6.24
CA GLY A 55 9.09 3.25 7.44
C GLY A 55 7.57 3.14 7.33
N LEU A 56 7.01 2.83 6.15
CA LEU A 56 5.57 2.77 5.92
C LEU A 56 4.90 1.67 6.75
N THR A 57 3.75 2.01 7.32
CA THR A 57 2.84 1.08 7.99
C THR A 57 1.57 0.85 7.18
N HIS A 58 1.17 1.79 6.33
CA HIS A 58 -0.01 1.67 5.47
C HIS A 58 0.33 2.09 4.04
N LEU A 59 0.06 1.20 3.08
CA LEU A 59 0.24 1.45 1.65
C LEU A 59 -1.04 1.09 0.90
N TYR A 60 -1.61 2.08 0.22
CA TYR A 60 -2.77 1.91 -0.65
C TYR A 60 -2.37 2.14 -2.10
N MET A 61 -2.53 1.14 -2.95
CA MET A 61 -2.29 1.21 -4.39
C MET A 61 -3.45 0.62 -5.20
N GLY A 62 -4.66 0.61 -4.65
CA GLY A 62 -5.84 0.12 -5.36
C GLY A 62 -6.11 0.87 -6.67
N ARG A 63 -6.81 0.23 -7.60
CA ARG A 63 -7.18 0.80 -8.91
C ARG A 63 -5.98 1.36 -9.69
N ASN A 64 -4.91 0.60 -9.76
CA ASN A 64 -3.76 0.88 -10.63
C ASN A 64 -3.71 -0.15 -11.76
N ALA A 65 -2.70 -0.03 -12.64
CA ALA A 65 -2.57 -0.81 -13.87
C ALA A 65 -1.52 -1.94 -13.77
N PHE A 66 -0.99 -2.23 -12.58
CA PHE A 66 -0.04 -3.32 -12.37
C PHE A 66 -0.75 -4.68 -12.39
N GLY A 67 -0.05 -5.67 -12.92
CA GLY A 67 -0.46 -7.06 -12.93
C GLY A 67 0.16 -7.86 -11.78
N PRO A 68 0.14 -9.21 -11.89
CA PRO A 68 0.65 -10.11 -10.85
C PRO A 68 2.11 -9.86 -10.47
N GLU A 69 2.96 -9.48 -11.43
CA GLU A 69 4.38 -9.24 -11.19
C GLU A 69 4.62 -8.00 -10.31
N GLY A 70 3.88 -6.91 -10.55
CA GLY A 70 3.93 -5.72 -9.71
C GLY A 70 3.37 -5.97 -8.31
N ALA A 71 2.26 -6.71 -8.21
CA ALA A 71 1.69 -7.10 -6.93
C ALA A 71 2.66 -7.96 -6.11
N LYS A 72 3.29 -8.95 -6.75
CA LYS A 72 4.30 -9.82 -6.13
C LYS A 72 5.50 -9.03 -5.62
N ALA A 73 5.98 -8.04 -6.37
CA ALA A 73 7.11 -7.21 -5.96
C ALA A 73 6.86 -6.45 -4.64
N ILE A 74 5.61 -6.08 -4.37
CA ILE A 74 5.23 -5.42 -3.11
C ILE A 74 4.96 -6.44 -2.02
N HIS A 75 4.36 -7.58 -2.34
CA HIS A 75 4.08 -8.63 -1.36
C HIS A 75 5.35 -9.30 -0.83
N GLU A 76 6.32 -9.56 -1.69
CA GLU A 76 7.57 -10.26 -1.35
C GLU A 76 8.72 -9.30 -0.98
N THR A 77 8.42 -8.01 -0.83
CA THR A 77 9.46 -7.02 -0.48
C THR A 77 10.11 -7.35 0.86
N LYS A 78 11.45 -7.23 0.88
CA LYS A 78 12.26 -7.28 2.11
C LYS A 78 12.55 -5.90 2.70
N ILE A 79 11.98 -4.85 2.11
CA ILE A 79 12.25 -3.45 2.49
C ILE A 79 11.06 -2.85 3.24
N LEU A 80 9.82 -3.04 2.76
CA LEU A 80 8.62 -2.53 3.42
C LEU A 80 8.16 -3.45 4.56
N THR A 81 9.08 -3.82 5.45
CA THR A 81 8.84 -4.82 6.50
C THR A 81 7.90 -4.36 7.62
N GLN A 82 7.63 -3.05 7.68
CA GLN A 82 6.81 -2.42 8.71
C GLN A 82 5.33 -2.30 8.31
N LEU A 83 4.95 -2.76 7.11
CA LEU A 83 3.57 -2.69 6.63
C LEU A 83 2.64 -3.51 7.53
N LYS A 84 1.61 -2.82 8.02
CA LYS A 84 0.45 -3.38 8.73
C LYS A 84 -0.76 -3.49 7.80
N THR A 85 -0.86 -2.59 6.83
CA THR A 85 -1.94 -2.55 5.85
C THR A 85 -1.37 -2.39 4.45
N LEU A 86 -1.79 -3.28 3.55
CA LEU A 86 -1.44 -3.25 2.14
C LEU A 86 -2.72 -3.47 1.32
N VAL A 87 -3.06 -2.51 0.46
CA VAL A 87 -4.20 -2.60 -0.46
C VAL A 87 -3.68 -2.50 -1.90
N LEU A 88 -3.82 -3.57 -2.68
CA LEU A 88 -3.37 -3.62 -4.08
C LEU A 88 -4.52 -3.59 -5.09
N GLN A 89 -5.75 -3.86 -4.68
CA GLN A 89 -6.94 -3.86 -5.56
C GLN A 89 -8.15 -3.33 -4.80
N GLU A 90 -9.04 -2.56 -5.46
CA GLU A 90 -10.37 -2.25 -4.92
C GLU A 90 -11.44 -3.04 -5.68
N GLY A 91 -12.25 -3.76 -4.90
CA GLY A 91 -13.44 -4.51 -5.29
C GLY A 91 -14.00 -5.12 -4.01
N VAL A 92 -15.27 -4.87 -3.69
CA VAL A 92 -15.91 -5.45 -2.50
C VAL A 92 -16.23 -6.91 -2.79
N GLU A 93 -15.30 -7.81 -2.50
CA GLU A 93 -15.64 -9.19 -2.18
C GLU A 93 -15.69 -9.31 -0.66
N THR A 94 -16.85 -8.96 -0.09
CA THR A 94 -17.22 -9.43 1.24
C THR A 94 -17.68 -10.87 1.11
N THR A 95 -16.73 -11.80 1.16
CA THR A 95 -17.02 -13.16 1.61
C THR A 95 -16.19 -13.43 2.86
N PRO A 96 -16.76 -14.03 3.92
CA PRO A 96 -16.05 -14.32 5.16
C PRO A 96 -14.79 -15.19 5.00
N ASP A 97 -14.59 -15.81 3.83
CA ASP A 97 -13.52 -16.77 3.56
C ASP A 97 -12.55 -16.35 2.44
N LEU A 98 -12.55 -15.08 2.01
CA LEU A 98 -11.53 -14.57 1.06
C LEU A 98 -10.50 -13.72 1.79
N VAL A 99 -9.42 -14.41 2.15
CA VAL A 99 -8.03 -13.99 2.10
C VAL A 99 -7.84 -12.65 1.35
N ASN A 100 -7.95 -11.54 2.08
CA ASN A 100 -7.00 -10.44 1.86
C ASN A 100 -5.62 -11.11 2.01
N TYR A 101 -4.74 -11.04 1.00
CA TYR A 101 -3.42 -11.70 0.97
C TYR A 101 -2.45 -11.27 2.10
N SER A 102 -2.97 -10.60 3.12
CA SER A 102 -2.33 -10.21 4.36
C SER A 102 -2.54 -11.29 5.43
N ARG A 103 -1.67 -12.30 5.45
CA ARG A 103 -1.30 -13.15 6.61
C ARG A 103 -2.42 -13.67 7.54
N PRO A 104 -2.84 -14.94 7.40
CA PRO A 104 -3.84 -15.57 8.26
C PRO A 104 -3.40 -15.78 9.73
N GLU A 105 -2.13 -15.55 10.08
CA GLU A 105 -1.65 -15.68 11.46
C GLU A 105 -2.02 -14.51 12.41
N LEU A 106 -2.62 -13.42 11.92
CA LEU A 106 -2.95 -12.24 12.74
C LEU A 106 -4.42 -12.15 13.18
N LEU A 107 -5.26 -13.14 12.87
CA LEU A 107 -6.62 -13.23 13.38
C LEU A 107 -6.64 -14.10 14.65
N ARG A 108 -6.30 -13.49 15.79
CA ARG A 108 -6.83 -13.89 17.10
C ARG A 108 -7.41 -12.66 17.81
N PRO A 109 -8.49 -12.87 18.58
CA PRO A 109 -9.52 -11.89 18.86
C PRO A 109 -9.09 -10.95 19.98
N GLU A 110 -9.86 -9.87 20.15
CA GLU A 110 -9.79 -8.87 21.22
C GLU A 110 -9.19 -7.53 20.80
N ASP A 111 -9.93 -6.78 19.97
CA ASP A 111 -9.82 -5.32 19.99
C ASP A 111 -11.24 -4.71 20.06
N PRO A 112 -11.68 -4.20 21.22
CA PRO A 112 -13.07 -3.79 21.49
C PRO A 112 -13.44 -2.39 20.95
N GLU A 113 -12.57 -1.70 20.22
CA GLU A 113 -12.81 -0.30 19.81
C GLU A 113 -13.35 -0.09 18.38
N LEU A 114 -13.84 -1.12 17.70
CA LEU A 114 -14.65 -0.96 16.47
C LEU A 114 -16.15 -0.81 16.81
N SER A 115 -16.47 0.14 17.68
CA SER A 115 -17.81 0.72 17.77
C SER A 115 -17.83 1.98 16.92
N ILE A 116 -18.48 1.94 15.77
CA ILE A 116 -18.76 3.12 14.95
C ILE A 116 -19.87 3.91 15.69
N PRO A 117 -19.65 5.14 16.18
CA PRO A 117 -20.75 6.02 16.56
C PRO A 117 -21.44 6.47 15.27
N GLY A 118 -22.76 6.49 15.28
CA GLY A 118 -23.60 6.53 14.08
C GLY A 118 -23.36 7.69 13.13
N GLU A 119 -23.59 7.41 11.85
CA GLU A 119 -24.46 8.12 10.91
C GLU A 119 -24.69 7.22 9.68
#